data_AF-A0AAV8WVS6-F1
#
_entry.id   AF-A0AAV8WVS6-F1
#
_cell.length_a   1.000
_cell.length_b   1.000
_cell.length_c   1.000
_cell.angle_alpha   90.00
_cell.angle_beta   90.00
_cell.angle_gamma   90.00
#
_symmetry.space_group_name_H-M   'P 1'
#
loop_
_entity.id
_entity.type
_entity.pdbx_description
1 polymer ?
#
loop_
_entity_poly.entity_id
_entity_poly.type
_entity_poly.pdbx_seq_one_letter_code
_entity_poly.pdbx_strand_id
1 'polypeptide(L)'
;ERKIQEQRQGEISENFKPNQRLITNFIKKTKTWDITDARSIEIHKAIAEMIALDNQPYTLVTDRGFNRLMETLQPHYKIPSRKYFTDTVIPDVCNSCRAKVLENISAAEFISVTTNMWTSDVNNNSFISLTAHW
;
A
#
# COMPACT_ATOMS: atom_id res chain seq x y z
N GLU A 1 -49.94 53.46 41.39
CA GLU A 1 -48.56 53.36 40.84
C GLU A 1 -47.99 52.03 41.37
N ARG A 2 -48.04 50.93 40.60
CA ARG A 2 -47.00 50.50 39.63
C ARG A 2 -45.59 50.68 40.24
N LYS A 3 -44.72 49.69 40.45
CA LYS A 3 -44.57 48.30 40.00
C LYS A 3 -43.40 47.69 40.83
N ILE A 4 -43.56 46.46 41.31
CA ILE A 4 -42.65 45.31 41.08
C ILE A 4 -41.15 45.58 41.39
N GLN A 5 -40.62 45.19 42.55
CA GLN A 5 -39.96 43.88 42.76
C GLN A 5 -39.28 43.31 41.49
N GLU A 6 -38.20 43.93 41.03
CA GLU A 6 -37.25 43.32 40.10
C GLU A 6 -35.97 44.16 39.99
N GLN A 7 -35.12 44.16 41.01
CA GLN A 7 -33.70 44.44 40.81
C GLN A 7 -32.99 43.11 40.58
N ARG A 8 -33.06 42.73 39.31
CA ARG A 8 -32.33 41.63 38.68
C ARG A 8 -30.83 41.80 38.94
N GLN A 9 -30.23 40.68 39.35
CA GLN A 9 -28.89 40.22 38.99
C GLN A 9 -28.24 41.08 37.89
N GLY A 10 -27.30 41.94 38.31
CA GLY A 10 -26.29 42.48 37.41
C GLY A 10 -25.25 41.40 37.11
N GLU A 11 -24.92 41.30 35.81
CA GLU A 11 -23.73 40.69 35.24
C GLU A 11 -23.71 39.15 35.12
N ILE A 12 -24.49 38.68 34.13
CA ILE A 12 -24.28 37.39 33.48
C ILE A 12 -23.19 37.51 32.41
N SER A 13 -22.25 36.56 32.52
CA SER A 13 -21.36 35.98 31.52
C SER A 13 -20.23 36.85 30.97
N GLU A 14 -19.04 36.66 31.56
CA GLU A 14 -17.82 36.58 30.77
C GLU A 14 -18.07 35.71 29.54
N ASN A 15 -17.78 36.28 28.37
CA ASN A 15 -17.96 35.65 27.08
C ASN A 15 -16.93 34.52 26.92
N PHE A 16 -17.22 33.37 27.52
CA PHE A 16 -16.42 32.16 27.36
C PHE A 16 -16.63 31.66 25.93
N LYS A 17 -15.81 32.16 24.99
CA LYS A 17 -15.75 31.61 23.65
C LYS A 17 -15.21 30.18 23.78
N PRO A 18 -16.02 29.14 23.55
CA PRO A 18 -15.49 27.80 23.58
C PRO A 18 -14.47 27.71 22.44
N ASN A 19 -13.20 27.46 22.79
CA ASN A 19 -12.14 27.14 21.84
C ASN A 19 -12.36 25.71 21.31
N GLN A 20 -13.57 25.43 20.86
CA GLN A 20 -13.96 24.12 20.38
C GLN A 20 -13.54 24.04 18.92
N ARG A 21 -12.51 23.24 18.67
CA ARG A 21 -12.04 22.93 17.32
C ARG A 21 -13.19 22.32 16.52
N LEU A 22 -13.47 22.91 15.35
CA LEU A 22 -14.52 22.42 14.43
C LEU A 22 -14.25 20.97 13.99
N ILE A 23 -15.30 20.15 13.96
CA ILE A 23 -15.29 18.76 13.47
C ILE A 23 -14.68 18.67 12.06
N THR A 24 -14.87 19.70 11.23
CA THR A 24 -14.32 19.78 9.87
C THR A 24 -12.78 19.73 9.84
N ASN A 25 -12.10 20.19 10.89
CA ASN A 25 -10.65 20.09 11.01
C ASN A 25 -10.17 18.67 11.34
N PHE A 26 -11.02 17.84 11.97
CA PHE A 26 -10.77 16.41 12.12
C PHE A 26 -10.99 15.65 10.81
N ILE A 27 -12.05 15.98 10.08
CA ILE A 27 -12.38 15.36 8.79
C ILE A 27 -11.30 15.63 7.73
N LYS A 28 -10.70 16.83 7.72
CA LYS A 28 -9.58 17.16 6.82
C LYS A 28 -8.31 16.35 7.08
N LYS A 29 -8.12 15.81 8.30
CA LYS A 29 -6.97 14.98 8.67
C LYS A 29 -7.09 13.52 8.25
N THR A 30 -8.23 13.07 7.72
CA THR A 30 -8.53 11.66 7.49
C THR A 30 -8.99 11.36 6.06
N LYS A 31 -8.44 12.05 5.04
CA LYS A 31 -8.69 11.66 3.66
C LYS A 31 -7.60 10.68 3.21
N THR A 32 -7.93 9.39 3.21
CA THR A 32 -7.10 8.37 2.58
C THR A 32 -7.00 8.61 1.07
N TRP A 33 -5.87 8.27 0.48
CA TRP A 33 -5.71 8.33 -0.97
C TRP A 33 -6.54 7.23 -1.65
N ASP A 34 -7.01 7.52 -2.86
CA ASP A 34 -7.67 6.53 -3.69
C ASP A 34 -6.64 5.46 -4.13
N ILE A 35 -7.12 4.27 -4.47
CA ILE A 35 -6.27 3.19 -4.98
C ILE A 35 -5.58 3.56 -6.30
N THR A 36 -6.18 4.46 -7.08
CA THR A 36 -5.65 4.98 -8.35
C THR A 36 -4.86 6.28 -8.19
N ASP A 37 -4.72 6.82 -6.97
CA ASP A 37 -3.88 7.98 -6.71
C ASP A 37 -2.41 7.63 -7.06
N ALA A 38 -1.71 8.54 -7.74
CA ALA A 38 -0.33 8.32 -8.17
C ALA A 38 0.59 7.89 -7.01
N ARG A 39 0.38 8.44 -5.80
CA ARG A 39 1.16 8.08 -4.60
C ARG A 39 0.82 6.67 -4.10
N SER A 40 -0.45 6.29 -4.15
CA SER A 40 -0.87 4.92 -3.83
C SER A 40 -0.23 3.93 -4.79
N ILE A 41 -0.29 4.20 -6.10
CA ILE A 41 0.29 3.36 -7.15
C ILE A 41 1.81 3.18 -6.94
N GLU A 42 2.52 4.25 -6.58
CA GLU A 42 3.95 4.17 -6.28
C GLU A 42 4.25 3.25 -5.10
N ILE A 43 3.47 3.36 -4.02
CA ILE A 43 3.61 2.48 -2.85
C ILE A 43 3.20 1.03 -3.20
N HIS A 44 2.16 0.82 -4.01
CA HIS A 44 1.78 -0.52 -4.48
C HIS A 44 2.96 -1.20 -5.19
N LYS A 45 3.63 -0.48 -6.10
CA LYS A 45 4.80 -0.99 -6.82
C LYS A 45 5.95 -1.31 -5.89
N ALA A 46 6.27 -0.40 -4.95
CA ALA A 46 7.34 -0.64 -3.97
C ALA A 46 7.07 -1.89 -3.10
N ILE A 47 5.82 -2.09 -2.67
CA ILE A 47 5.44 -3.30 -1.91
C ILE A 47 5.54 -4.55 -2.79
N ALA A 48 5.11 -4.49 -4.05
CA ALA A 48 5.24 -5.60 -4.98
C ALA A 48 6.70 -5.97 -5.26
N GLU A 49 7.58 -4.97 -5.41
CA GLU A 49 9.02 -5.15 -5.55
C GLU A 49 9.63 -5.80 -4.30
N MET A 50 9.30 -5.31 -3.10
CA MET A 50 9.73 -5.94 -1.84
C MET A 50 9.27 -7.40 -1.74
N ILE A 51 8.02 -7.70 -2.11
CA ILE A 51 7.51 -9.07 -2.12
C ILE A 51 8.35 -9.97 -3.04
N ALA A 52 8.67 -9.48 -4.25
CA ALA A 52 9.43 -10.24 -5.22
C ALA A 52 10.92 -10.39 -4.84
N LEU A 53 11.56 -9.31 -4.39
CA LEU A 53 12.99 -9.29 -4.04
C LEU A 53 13.29 -10.12 -2.80
N ASP A 54 12.45 -10.01 -1.77
CA ASP A 54 12.66 -10.67 -0.48
C ASP A 54 11.94 -12.03 -0.39
N ASN A 55 11.39 -12.51 -1.52
CA ASN A 55 10.61 -13.74 -1.64
C ASN A 55 9.53 -13.89 -0.55
N GLN A 56 8.81 -12.80 -0.28
CA GLN A 56 7.78 -12.77 0.77
C GLN A 56 6.49 -13.41 0.29
N PRO A 57 5.69 -14.00 1.19
CA PRO A 57 4.35 -14.44 0.84
C PRO A 57 3.44 -13.24 0.56
N TYR A 58 2.51 -13.38 -0.37
CA TYR A 58 1.48 -12.36 -0.64
C TYR A 58 0.64 -12.00 0.60
N THR A 59 0.62 -12.85 1.64
CA THR A 59 -0.06 -12.57 2.90
C THR A 59 0.58 -11.43 3.70
N LEU A 60 1.80 -11.01 3.36
CA LEU A 60 2.49 -9.88 3.99
C LEU A 60 1.61 -8.62 4.08
N VAL A 61 0.83 -8.33 3.04
CA VAL A 61 -0.04 -7.14 2.99
C VAL A 61 -1.19 -7.19 4.01
N THR A 62 -1.46 -8.37 4.57
CA THR A 62 -2.45 -8.58 5.64
C THR A 62 -1.81 -8.75 7.02
N ASP A 63 -0.48 -8.77 7.12
CA ASP A 63 0.21 -8.98 8.39
C ASP A 63 0.06 -7.76 9.29
N ARG A 64 -0.23 -8.02 10.57
CA ARG A 64 -0.50 -6.95 11.56
C ARG A 64 0.71 -6.05 11.78
N GLY A 65 1.91 -6.62 11.82
CA GLY A 65 3.15 -5.86 12.00
C GLY A 65 3.41 -4.93 10.82
N PHE A 66 3.27 -5.47 9.60
CA PHE A 66 3.45 -4.69 8.37
C PHE A 66 2.41 -3.57 8.24
N ASN A 67 1.14 -3.86 8.52
CA ASN A 67 0.09 -2.83 8.49
C ASN A 67 0.36 -1.70 9.50
N ARG A 68 0.77 -2.01 10.74
CA ARG A 68 1.15 -1.00 11.73
C ARG A 68 2.34 -0.14 11.29
N LEU A 69 3.34 -0.75 10.66
CA LEU A 69 4.47 -0.04 10.09
C LEU A 69 3.99 0.95 9.01
N MET A 70 3.17 0.48 8.07
CA MET A 70 2.64 1.32 6.99
C MET A 70 1.73 2.43 7.50
N GLU A 71 0.89 2.19 8.50
CA GLU A 71 0.07 3.23 9.14
C GLU A 71 0.94 4.30 9.82
N THR A 72 2.09 3.91 10.36
CA THR A 72 3.03 4.84 11.00
C THR A 72 3.78 5.68 9.97
N LEU A 73 4.23 5.06 8.87
CA LEU A 73 5.02 5.73 7.85
C LEU A 73 4.16 6.52 6.85
N GLN A 74 3.01 5.98 6.45
CA GLN A 74 2.13 6.50 5.40
C GLN A 74 0.65 6.38 5.84
N PRO A 75 0.19 7.20 6.81
CA PRO A 75 -1.16 7.08 7.39
C PRO A 75 -2.32 7.35 6.42
N HIS A 76 -2.06 8.01 5.28
CA HIS A 76 -3.06 8.28 4.25
C HIS A 76 -3.17 7.15 3.22
N TYR A 77 -2.23 6.21 3.22
CA TYR A 77 -2.20 5.09 2.31
C TYR A 77 -2.97 3.91 2.89
N LYS A 78 -3.90 3.36 2.10
CA LYS A 78 -4.62 2.15 2.45
C LYS A 78 -4.07 0.99 1.63
N ILE A 79 -3.51 -0.01 2.31
CA ILE A 79 -2.98 -1.20 1.66
C ILE A 79 -4.12 -1.94 0.93
N PRO A 80 -4.00 -2.20 -0.39
CA PRO A 80 -4.97 -3.02 -1.11
C PRO A 80 -5.03 -4.46 -0.61
N SER A 81 -6.08 -5.16 -1.02
CA SER A 81 -6.23 -6.58 -0.70
C SER A 81 -5.11 -7.43 -1.30
N ARG A 82 -4.81 -8.56 -0.65
CA ARG A 82 -3.93 -9.59 -1.19
C ARG A 82 -4.26 -9.96 -2.64
N LYS A 83 -5.56 -10.11 -2.95
CA LYS A 83 -6.03 -10.43 -4.31
C LYS A 83 -5.64 -9.36 -5.33
N TYR A 84 -5.71 -8.08 -4.96
CA TYR A 84 -5.30 -7.00 -5.85
C TYR A 84 -3.79 -7.03 -6.16
N PHE A 85 -2.96 -7.35 -5.17
CA PHE A 85 -1.53 -7.57 -5.41
C PHE A 85 -1.28 -8.77 -6.32
N THR A 86 -1.94 -9.90 -6.07
CA THR A 86 -1.79 -11.13 -6.85
C THR A 86 -2.26 -10.96 -8.30
N ASP A 87 -3.41 -10.32 -8.51
CA ASP A 87 -4.08 -10.29 -9.82
C ASP A 87 -3.71 -9.07 -10.66
N THR A 88 -3.12 -8.02 -10.06
CA THR A 88 -2.88 -6.74 -10.75
C THR A 88 -1.45 -6.25 -10.55
N VAL A 89 -1.08 -5.86 -9.32
CA VAL A 89 0.15 -5.10 -9.11
C VAL A 89 1.42 -5.91 -9.41
N ILE A 90 1.51 -7.14 -8.89
CA ILE A 90 2.69 -7.98 -9.08
C ILE A 90 2.82 -8.44 -10.54
N PRO A 91 1.75 -8.91 -11.22
CA PRO A 91 1.79 -9.16 -12.66
C PRO A 91 2.30 -7.97 -13.48
N ASP A 92 1.87 -6.75 -13.18
CA ASP A 92 2.32 -5.54 -13.89
C ASP A 92 3.83 -5.27 -13.70
N VAL A 93 4.33 -5.43 -12.47
CA VAL A 93 5.77 -5.30 -12.16
C VAL A 93 6.57 -6.41 -12.87
N CYS A 94 6.10 -7.66 -12.82
CA CYS A 94 6.73 -8.79 -13.49
C CYS A 94 6.78 -8.60 -15.01
N ASN A 95 5.70 -8.13 -15.63
CA ASN A 95 5.65 -7.85 -17.06
C ASN A 95 6.63 -6.75 -17.47
N SER A 96 6.75 -5.71 -16.65
CA SER A 96 7.72 -4.62 -16.87
C SER A 96 9.16 -5.13 -16.78
N CYS A 97 9.46 -6.00 -15.81
CA CYS A 97 10.77 -6.65 -15.69
C CYS A 97 11.06 -7.57 -16.89
N ARG A 98 10.08 -8.41 -17.26
CA ARG A 98 10.16 -9.30 -18.41
C ARG A 98 10.43 -8.54 -19.70
N ALA A 99 9.76 -7.42 -19.93
CA ALA A 99 9.96 -6.59 -21.12
C ALA A 99 11.42 -6.11 -21.23
N LYS A 100 12.00 -5.61 -20.14
CA LYS A 100 13.41 -5.20 -20.07
C LYS A 100 14.38 -6.36 -20.32
N VAL A 101 14.10 -7.52 -19.71
CA VAL A 101 14.92 -8.72 -19.93
C VAL A 101 14.86 -9.17 -21.39
N LEU A 102 13.67 -9.15 -22.01
CA LEU A 102 13.50 -9.49 -23.42
C LEU A 102 14.23 -8.51 -24.34
N GLU A 103 14.21 -7.22 -24.04
CA GLU A 103 14.99 -6.20 -24.76
C GLU A 103 16.49 -6.54 -24.71
N ASN A 104 17.03 -6.82 -23.52
CA ASN A 104 18.43 -7.20 -23.35
C ASN A 104 18.79 -8.47 -24.12
N ILE A 105 17.95 -9.51 -24.03
CA ILE A 105 18.15 -10.77 -24.75
C ILE A 105 18.10 -10.55 -26.27
N SER A 106 17.19 -9.69 -26.76
CA SER A 106 17.05 -9.41 -28.19
C SER A 106 18.25 -8.67 -28.78
N ALA A 107 18.98 -7.93 -27.93
CA ALA A 107 20.19 -7.23 -28.31
C ALA A 107 21.47 -8.08 -28.20
N ALA A 108 21.39 -9.28 -27.63
CA ALA A 108 22.55 -10.14 -27.44
C ALA A 108 22.98 -10.82 -28.75
N GLU A 109 24.29 -10.82 -29.04
CA GLU A 109 24.86 -11.50 -30.22
C GLU A 109 24.83 -13.02 -30.07
N PHE A 110 25.06 -13.50 -28.84
CA PHE A 110 25.09 -14.92 -28.51
C PHE A 110 24.28 -15.18 -27.24
N ILE A 111 23.55 -16.28 -27.24
CA ILE A 111 22.80 -16.76 -26.07
C ILE A 111 23.20 -18.21 -25.82
N SER A 112 23.65 -18.49 -24.61
CA SER A 112 23.84 -19.86 -24.12
C SER A 112 22.71 -20.22 -23.17
N VAL A 113 22.23 -21.46 -23.23
CA VAL A 113 21.11 -21.91 -22.40
C VAL A 113 21.51 -23.17 -21.65
N THR A 114 21.27 -23.16 -20.34
CA THR A 114 21.41 -24.32 -19.47
C THR A 114 20.02 -24.82 -19.08
N THR A 115 19.86 -26.15 -19.10
CA THR A 115 18.63 -26.83 -18.70
C THR A 115 18.93 -27.69 -17.50
N ASN A 116 18.12 -27.59 -16.46
CA ASN A 116 18.16 -28.49 -15.31
C ASN A 116 16.80 -29.16 -15.16
N MET A 117 16.78 -30.47 -14.93
CA MET A 117 15.57 -31.25 -14.72
C MET A 117 15.71 -32.00 -13.40
N TRP A 118 14.65 -31.98 -12.59
CA TRP A 118 14.61 -32.72 -11.33
C TRP A 118 13.18 -33.19 -11.05
N THR A 119 13.05 -34.27 -10.29
CA THR A 119 11.76 -34.70 -9.75
C THR A 119 11.72 -34.33 -8.27
N SER A 120 10.60 -33.78 -7.82
CA SER A 120 10.41 -33.45 -6.41
C SER A 120 10.05 -34.70 -5.62
N ASP A 121 10.84 -35.02 -4.59
CA ASP A 121 10.59 -36.15 -3.71
C ASP A 121 9.34 -35.97 -2.82
N VAL A 122 8.82 -34.74 -2.70
CA VAL A 122 7.67 -34.42 -1.83
C VAL A 122 6.34 -34.71 -2.51
N ASN A 123 6.23 -34.47 -3.82
CA ASN A 123 4.98 -34.59 -4.57
C ASN A 123 5.11 -35.38 -5.89
N ASN A 124 6.28 -35.95 -6.17
CA ASN A 124 6.60 -36.72 -7.36
C ASN A 124 6.38 -35.98 -8.69
N ASN A 125 6.38 -34.64 -8.66
CA ASN A 125 6.28 -33.82 -9.86
C ASN A 125 7.65 -33.63 -10.51
N SER A 126 7.74 -33.81 -11.82
CA SER A 126 8.92 -33.44 -12.61
C SER A 126 8.92 -31.96 -12.93
N PHE A 127 10.05 -31.30 -12.72
CA PHE A 127 10.30 -29.90 -13.02
C PHE A 127 11.44 -29.76 -14.03
N ILE A 128 11.37 -28.71 -14.82
CA ILE A 128 12.42 -28.27 -15.73
C ILE A 128 12.64 -26.77 -15.51
N SER A 129 13.90 -26.36 -15.33
CA SER A 129 14.29 -24.95 -15.40
C SER A 129 15.17 -24.72 -16.62
N LEU A 130 14.95 -23.59 -17.26
CA LEU A 130 15.77 -23.07 -18.34
C LEU A 130 16.43 -21.78 -17.86
N THR A 131 17.74 -21.66 -18.01
CA THR A 131 18.48 -20.44 -17.68
C THR A 131 19.28 -20.00 -18.89
N ALA A 132 18.99 -18.80 -19.38
CA ALA A 132 19.74 -18.17 -20.45
C ALA A 132 20.89 -17.33 -19.87
N HIS A 133 22.02 -17.34 -20.55
CA HIS A 133 23.19 -16.49 -20.32
C HIS A 133 23.45 -15.73 -21.62
N TRP A 134 23.55 -14.41 -21.54
CA TRP A 134 23.69 -13.50 -22.67
C TRP A 134 24.54 -12.29 -22.27
#